data_AF-A0A1Y1YJ73-F1
#
_entry.id   AF-A0A1Y1YJ73-F1
#
_cell.length_a   1.000
_cell.length_b   1.000
_cell.length_c   1.000
_cell.angle_alpha   90.00
_cell.angle_beta   90.00
_cell.angle_gamma   90.00
#
_symmetry.space_group_name_H-M   'P 1'
#
loop_
_entity.id
_entity.type
_entity.pdbx_description
1 polymer ?
#
loop_
_entity_poly.entity_id
_entity_poly.type
_entity_poly.pdbx_seq_one_letter_code
_entity_poly.pdbx_strand_id
1 'polypeptide(L)'
;MRFLPSLPLLLVLLVALGGIASSHRLVRRDPGMSLDAKAPPTCGAGDMGEAESGVSAYGKISSEGEAFTRCCDQHLRCYCTCDGNISKQMCDETFRQCLQRGCIDKLDNKGHFEMRRCSTGWSWSGPGMVNSQVANSVEFSCERYDEVQATCCSP
;
A
#
# COMPACT_ATOMS: atom_id res chain seq x y z
N MET A 1 -4.01 -58.63 38.16
CA MET A 1 -4.99 -58.64 39.26
C MET A 1 -4.54 -57.62 40.31
N ARG A 2 -5.48 -56.74 40.71
CA ARG A 2 -5.49 -55.86 41.91
C ARG A 2 -4.62 -54.60 41.86
N PHE A 3 -5.03 -53.43 42.33
CA PHE A 3 -6.33 -52.78 42.61
C PHE A 3 -5.98 -51.29 42.79
N LEU A 4 -6.78 -50.39 42.21
CA LEU A 4 -6.77 -48.96 42.53
C LEU A 4 -7.43 -48.72 43.89
N PRO A 5 -7.05 -47.65 44.60
CA PRO A 5 -8.05 -46.68 45.10
C PRO A 5 -7.60 -45.23 44.80
N SER A 6 -8.37 -44.39 44.09
CA SER A 6 -9.59 -43.66 44.48
C SER A 6 -9.42 -42.59 45.58
N LEU A 7 -9.27 -41.32 45.13
CA LEU A 7 -9.83 -40.03 45.63
C LEU A 7 -9.49 -39.54 47.07
N PRO A 8 -9.33 -38.20 47.32
CA PRO A 8 -10.36 -37.15 47.09
C PRO A 8 -9.81 -35.85 46.43
N LEU A 9 -10.53 -35.12 45.56
CA LEU A 9 -11.64 -34.19 45.83
C LEU A 9 -11.40 -33.25 47.03
N LEU A 10 -10.77 -32.09 46.79
CA LEU A 10 -11.05 -30.79 47.42
C LEU A 10 -9.89 -29.82 47.10
N LEU A 11 -10.12 -28.80 46.28
CA LEU A 11 -10.12 -27.41 46.78
C LEU A 11 -10.59 -26.46 45.67
N VAL A 12 -11.75 -25.88 45.93
CA VAL A 12 -12.24 -24.65 45.31
C VAL A 12 -11.23 -23.54 45.59
N LEU A 13 -10.66 -22.92 44.56
CA LEU A 13 -10.13 -21.56 44.68
C LEU A 13 -10.66 -20.72 43.53
N LEU A 14 -11.75 -20.01 43.85
CA LEU A 14 -12.18 -18.79 43.19
C LEU A 14 -11.03 -17.78 43.21
N VAL A 15 -10.33 -17.63 42.08
CA VAL A 15 -9.53 -16.43 41.82
C VAL A 15 -10.36 -15.53 40.92
N ALA A 16 -11.17 -14.72 41.58
CA ALA A 16 -11.69 -13.49 41.03
C ALA A 16 -10.50 -12.53 40.85
N LEU A 17 -10.01 -12.37 39.62
CA LEU A 17 -9.06 -11.31 39.30
C LEU A 17 -9.40 -10.67 37.96
N GLY A 18 -9.69 -9.37 38.05
CA GLY A 18 -9.32 -8.40 37.03
C GLY A 18 -10.27 -8.31 35.87
N GLY A 19 -11.23 -7.38 35.98
CA GLY A 19 -11.92 -6.83 34.83
C GLY A 19 -10.90 -6.42 33.77
N ILE A 20 -11.05 -7.02 32.58
CA ILE A 20 -10.35 -6.60 31.39
C ILE A 20 -10.96 -5.25 31.04
N ALA A 21 -10.38 -4.17 31.57
CA ALA A 21 -10.57 -2.84 31.04
C ALA A 21 -10.00 -2.86 29.63
N SER A 22 -10.85 -3.30 28.69
CA SER A 22 -10.61 -3.24 27.26
C SER A 22 -10.44 -1.77 26.95
N SER A 23 -9.18 -1.32 26.95
CA SER A 23 -8.79 -0.02 26.45
C SER A 23 -9.05 -0.08 24.94
N HIS A 24 -10.30 0.15 24.57
CA HIS A 24 -10.64 0.65 23.25
C HIS A 24 -9.91 1.98 23.16
N ARG A 25 -8.66 1.94 22.68
CA ARG A 25 -8.06 3.09 22.02
C ARG A 25 -9.03 3.43 20.90
N LEU A 26 -9.90 4.39 21.18
CA LEU A 26 -10.56 5.19 20.17
C LEU A 26 -9.41 5.78 19.36
N VAL A 27 -9.07 5.08 18.27
CA VAL A 27 -8.28 5.66 17.19
C VAL A 27 -9.06 6.90 16.81
N ARG A 28 -8.53 8.05 17.22
CA ARG A 28 -9.02 9.37 16.87
C ARG A 28 -8.92 9.42 15.35
N ARG A 29 -10.05 9.19 14.69
CA ARG A 29 -10.15 9.26 13.24
C ARG A 29 -10.06 10.75 12.94
N ASP A 30 -8.89 11.22 12.52
CA ASP A 30 -8.71 12.61 12.11
C ASP A 30 -9.75 12.93 11.02
N PRO A 31 -10.68 13.86 11.28
CA PRO A 31 -11.64 14.29 10.29
C PRO A 31 -10.91 15.24 9.34
N GLY A 32 -10.27 14.69 8.30
CA GLY A 32 -9.55 15.52 7.35
C GLY A 32 -8.84 14.80 6.21
N MET A 33 -8.54 13.50 6.32
CA MET A 33 -8.05 12.74 5.17
C MET A 33 -9.24 12.04 4.51
N SER A 34 -9.77 12.63 3.44
CA SER A 34 -10.55 11.88 2.47
C SER A 34 -9.63 10.83 1.85
N LEU A 35 -9.50 9.67 2.51
CA LEU A 35 -8.88 8.47 1.95
C LEU A 35 -9.87 7.80 0.98
N ASP A 36 -10.46 8.59 0.09
CA ASP A 36 -11.21 8.06 -1.04
C ASP A 36 -10.20 7.37 -1.94
N ALA A 37 -10.03 6.09 -1.67
CA ALA A 37 -9.06 5.22 -2.27
C ALA A 37 -9.32 5.14 -3.79
N LYS A 38 -8.58 5.93 -4.56
CA LYS A 38 -8.74 6.12 -6.00
C LYS A 38 -7.40 5.99 -6.72
N ALA A 39 -7.47 5.70 -8.02
CA ALA A 39 -6.28 5.78 -8.86
C ALA A 39 -5.78 7.24 -8.93
N PRO A 40 -4.50 7.47 -9.22
CA PRO A 40 -4.00 8.80 -9.54
C PRO A 40 -4.83 9.47 -10.66
N PRO A 41 -4.87 10.82 -10.70
CA PRO A 41 -5.59 11.53 -11.75
C PRO A 41 -5.03 11.20 -13.13
N THR A 42 -5.91 11.09 -14.12
CA THR A 42 -5.55 10.98 -15.54
C THR A 42 -5.28 12.37 -16.11
N CYS A 43 -4.24 12.53 -16.92
CA CYS A 43 -3.98 13.80 -17.57
C CYS A 43 -4.83 13.94 -18.83
N GLY A 44 -5.81 14.83 -18.76
CA GLY A 44 -6.62 15.26 -19.89
C GLY A 44 -6.74 16.78 -19.87
N ALA A 45 -7.23 17.35 -20.97
CA ALA A 45 -7.49 18.79 -21.05
C ALA A 45 -8.61 19.17 -20.06
N GLY A 46 -8.22 19.63 -18.87
CA GLY A 46 -9.14 20.18 -17.85
C GLY A 46 -8.97 19.62 -16.44
N ASP A 47 -8.29 18.49 -16.26
CA ASP A 47 -8.07 17.89 -14.93
C ASP A 47 -6.66 18.20 -14.43
N MET A 48 -6.52 19.37 -13.81
CA MET A 48 -5.37 19.64 -12.93
C MET A 48 -5.68 19.03 -11.56
N GLY A 49 -5.59 17.71 -11.46
CA GLY A 49 -5.62 17.06 -10.15
C GLY A 49 -4.44 17.59 -9.32
N GLU A 50 -4.75 18.42 -8.33
CA GLU A 50 -3.75 19.04 -7.47
C GLU A 50 -3.16 17.98 -6.55
N ALA A 51 -1.84 17.83 -6.54
CA ALA A 51 -1.16 16.96 -5.59
C ALA A 51 -1.21 17.61 -4.21
N GLU A 52 -2.05 17.10 -3.32
CA GLU A 52 -2.30 17.74 -2.01
C GLU A 52 -1.25 17.39 -0.94
N SER A 53 -0.39 16.39 -1.16
CA SER A 53 0.49 15.88 -0.11
C SER A 53 1.98 16.16 -0.35
N GLY A 54 2.62 16.82 0.62
CA GLY A 54 4.09 16.94 0.71
C GLY A 54 4.80 15.64 1.10
N VAL A 55 4.08 14.52 1.19
CA VAL A 55 4.63 13.20 1.52
C VAL A 55 5.01 12.46 0.24
N SER A 56 6.29 12.13 0.12
CA SER A 56 6.80 11.32 -0.99
C SER A 56 6.24 9.90 -0.95
N ALA A 57 5.46 9.51 -1.96
CA ALA A 57 4.99 8.14 -2.10
C ALA A 57 6.17 7.18 -2.35
N TYR A 58 7.16 7.60 -3.13
CA TYR A 58 8.36 6.79 -3.39
C TYR A 58 9.17 6.52 -2.14
N GLY A 59 9.32 7.52 -1.25
CA GLY A 59 10.02 7.34 0.02
C GLY A 59 9.36 6.26 0.89
N LYS A 60 8.03 6.31 1.01
CA LYS A 60 7.27 5.29 1.75
C LYS A 60 7.36 3.92 1.09
N ILE A 61 7.15 3.83 -0.22
CA ILE A 61 7.11 2.56 -0.95
C ILE A 61 8.48 1.88 -1.00
N SER A 62 9.55 2.65 -1.23
CA SER A 62 10.91 2.13 -1.26
C SER A 62 11.34 1.53 0.08
N SER A 63 10.79 2.05 1.19
CA SER A 63 11.08 1.52 2.54
C SER A 63 10.60 0.08 2.74
N GLU A 64 9.67 -0.41 1.91
CA GLU A 64 9.23 -1.80 1.94
C GLU A 64 10.34 -2.76 1.46
N GLY A 65 11.26 -2.30 0.60
CA GLY A 65 12.47 -3.03 0.19
C GLY A 65 12.81 -2.90 -1.29
N GLU A 66 13.93 -3.48 -1.71
CA GLU A 66 14.55 -3.24 -3.02
C GLU A 66 13.63 -3.50 -4.23
N ALA A 67 12.79 -4.53 -4.17
CA ALA A 67 11.83 -4.81 -5.24
C ALA A 67 10.86 -3.64 -5.50
N PHE A 68 10.50 -2.89 -4.45
CA PHE A 68 9.60 -1.74 -4.51
C PHE A 68 10.34 -0.50 -5.00
N THR A 69 11.59 -0.30 -4.57
CA THR A 69 12.48 0.73 -5.12
C THR A 69 12.61 0.61 -6.63
N ARG A 70 12.81 -0.61 -7.15
CA ARG A 70 12.88 -0.84 -8.61
C ARG A 70 11.58 -0.47 -9.33
N CYS A 71 10.43 -0.60 -8.69
CA CYS A 71 9.15 -0.16 -9.25
C CYS A 71 9.08 1.37 -9.34
N CYS A 72 9.54 2.10 -8.32
CA CYS A 72 9.64 3.56 -8.37
C CYS A 72 10.57 4.03 -9.51
N ASP A 73 11.73 3.39 -9.67
CA ASP A 73 12.66 3.71 -10.75
C ASP A 73 12.07 3.39 -12.13
N GLN A 74 11.36 2.27 -12.27
CA GLN A 74 10.68 1.91 -13.51
C GLN A 74 9.58 2.91 -13.85
N HIS A 75 8.85 3.41 -12.85
CA HIS A 75 7.83 4.42 -13.05
C HIS A 75 8.41 5.73 -13.58
N LEU A 76 9.49 6.23 -12.96
CA LEU A 76 10.20 7.41 -13.45
C LEU A 76 10.72 7.23 -14.89
N ARG A 77 11.29 6.06 -15.21
CA ARG A 77 11.72 5.75 -16.59
C ARG A 77 10.55 5.73 -17.57
N CYS A 78 9.39 5.21 -17.14
CA CYS A 78 8.18 5.24 -17.97
C CYS A 78 7.74 6.68 -18.24
N TYR A 79 7.71 7.54 -17.22
CA TYR A 79 7.42 8.97 -17.38
C TYR A 79 8.45 9.68 -18.29
N CYS A 80 9.67 9.19 -18.37
CA CYS A 80 10.74 9.74 -19.22
C CYS A 80 10.73 9.20 -20.66
N THR A 81 9.79 8.32 -21.01
CA THR A 81 9.74 7.73 -22.36
C THR A 81 9.08 8.69 -23.35
N CYS A 82 9.84 9.15 -24.33
CA CYS A 82 9.44 10.16 -25.32
C CYS A 82 8.69 9.59 -26.53
N ASP A 83 7.80 8.63 -26.29
CA ASP A 83 6.95 8.04 -27.29
C ASP A 83 5.51 8.52 -27.06
N GLY A 84 4.87 9.10 -28.07
CA GLY A 84 3.50 9.59 -28.00
C GLY A 84 2.45 8.51 -27.70
N ASN A 85 2.82 7.23 -27.68
CA ASN A 85 1.98 6.12 -27.25
C ASN A 85 2.02 5.85 -25.74
N ILE A 86 2.98 6.42 -25.01
CA ILE A 86 3.09 6.27 -23.56
C ILE A 86 2.26 7.36 -22.90
N SER A 87 1.30 6.95 -22.07
CA SER A 87 0.49 7.85 -21.27
C SER A 87 0.83 7.70 -19.79
N LYS A 88 0.60 8.77 -19.01
CA LYS A 88 0.71 8.73 -17.55
C LYS A 88 -0.05 7.54 -16.94
N GLN A 89 -1.30 7.34 -17.35
CA GLN A 89 -2.15 6.25 -16.85
C GLN A 89 -1.51 4.87 -17.12
N MET A 90 -0.87 4.68 -18.28
CA MET A 90 -0.16 3.44 -18.59
C MET A 90 1.03 3.22 -17.66
N CYS A 91 1.79 4.28 -17.38
CA CYS A 91 2.90 4.23 -16.44
C CYS A 91 2.44 3.94 -15.01
N ASP A 92 1.41 4.64 -14.53
CA ASP A 92 0.81 4.43 -13.21
C ASP A 92 0.32 2.98 -13.06
N GLU A 93 -0.35 2.44 -14.08
CA GLU A 93 -0.84 1.07 -14.09
C GLU A 93 0.30 0.03 -14.11
N THR A 94 1.36 0.29 -14.89
CA THR A 94 2.57 -0.55 -14.90
C THR A 94 3.26 -0.54 -13.55
N PHE A 95 3.32 0.62 -12.89
CA PHE A 95 3.84 0.75 -11.54
C PHE A 95 3.04 -0.09 -10.54
N ARG A 96 1.71 0.01 -10.56
CA ARG A 96 0.83 -0.81 -9.70
C ARG A 96 1.08 -2.30 -9.89
N GLN A 97 1.17 -2.77 -11.13
CA GLN A 97 1.45 -4.17 -11.45
C GLN A 97 2.84 -4.59 -10.96
N CYS A 98 3.83 -3.71 -11.08
CA CYS A 98 5.17 -3.95 -10.53
C CYS A 98 5.13 -4.17 -9.02
N LEU A 99 4.40 -3.33 -8.26
CA LEU A 99 4.27 -3.46 -6.81
C LEU A 99 3.61 -4.78 -6.41
N GLN A 100 2.56 -5.20 -7.14
CA GLN A 100 1.91 -6.49 -6.93
C GLN A 100 2.90 -7.65 -7.11
N ARG A 101 3.70 -7.62 -8.18
CA ARG A 101 4.74 -8.63 -8.45
C ARG A 101 5.84 -8.59 -7.39
N GLY A 102 6.34 -7.40 -7.04
CA GLY A 102 7.35 -7.22 -6.00
C GLY A 102 6.90 -7.71 -4.62
N CYS A 103 5.61 -7.59 -4.30
CA CYS A 103 5.01 -8.21 -3.12
C CYS A 103 5.02 -9.74 -3.21
N ILE A 104 4.56 -10.30 -4.34
CA ILE A 104 4.50 -11.76 -4.55
C ILE A 104 5.88 -12.40 -4.50
N ASP A 105 6.90 -11.72 -5.02
CA ASP A 105 8.26 -12.24 -5.07
C ASP A 105 8.95 -12.27 -3.69
N LYS A 106 8.42 -11.55 -2.70
CA LYS A 106 8.86 -11.62 -1.30
C LYS A 106 8.20 -12.75 -0.51
N LEU A 107 7.18 -13.41 -1.07
CA LEU A 107 6.48 -14.47 -0.37
C LEU A 107 7.33 -15.74 -0.37
N ASP A 108 7.67 -16.24 0.82
CA ASP A 108 8.30 -17.57 0.98
C ASP A 108 7.43 -18.70 0.44
N ASN A 109 6.10 -18.50 0.48
CA ASN A 109 5.12 -19.43 -0.08
C ASN A 109 4.10 -18.67 -0.95
N LYS A 110 4.06 -18.99 -2.24
CA LYS A 110 3.13 -18.42 -3.22
C LYS A 110 1.75 -19.10 -3.16
N GLY A 111 1.21 -19.27 -1.96
CA GLY A 111 -0.14 -19.78 -1.74
C GLY A 111 -1.20 -18.82 -2.27
N HIS A 112 -2.38 -19.34 -2.64
CA HIS A 112 -3.46 -18.53 -3.21
C HIS A 112 -3.88 -17.35 -2.33
N PHE A 113 -3.88 -17.53 -1.01
CA PHE A 113 -4.23 -16.47 -0.07
C PHE A 113 -3.22 -15.32 -0.10
N GLU A 114 -1.92 -15.62 -0.01
CA GLU A 114 -0.88 -14.60 0.00
C GLU A 114 -0.77 -13.87 -1.34
N MET A 115 -0.89 -14.59 -2.47
CA MET A 115 -0.94 -13.97 -3.79
C MET A 115 -2.13 -13.01 -3.91
N ARG A 116 -3.31 -13.40 -3.42
CA ARG A 116 -4.49 -12.52 -3.39
C ARG A 116 -4.24 -11.31 -2.50
N ARG A 117 -3.63 -11.48 -1.33
CA ARG A 117 -3.27 -10.39 -0.41
C ARG A 117 -2.34 -9.38 -1.08
N CYS A 118 -1.34 -9.82 -1.85
CA CYS A 118 -0.49 -8.91 -2.62
C CYS A 118 -1.26 -8.18 -3.72
N SER A 119 -2.12 -8.90 -4.44
CA SER A 119 -2.95 -8.30 -5.51
C SER A 119 -3.91 -7.23 -4.96
N THR A 120 -4.62 -7.51 -3.87
CA THR A 120 -5.58 -6.55 -3.29
C THR A 120 -4.90 -5.52 -2.40
N GLY A 121 -3.77 -5.86 -1.79
CA GLY A 121 -2.95 -4.96 -0.98
C GLY A 121 -2.39 -3.79 -1.77
N TRP A 122 -2.02 -4.06 -3.03
CA TRP A 122 -1.46 -3.09 -3.97
C TRP A 122 -2.39 -2.80 -5.16
N SER A 123 -3.71 -2.96 -4.98
CA SER A 123 -4.68 -2.31 -5.88
C SER A 123 -4.72 -0.80 -5.57
N TRP A 124 -5.30 0.01 -6.46
CA TRP A 124 -5.44 1.46 -6.24
C TRP A 124 -6.15 1.80 -4.92
N SER A 125 -7.15 0.99 -4.56
CA SER A 125 -7.87 1.12 -3.29
C SER A 125 -7.28 0.29 -2.14
N GLY A 126 -6.15 -0.37 -2.39
CA GLY A 126 -5.50 -1.27 -1.44
C GLY A 126 -4.72 -0.51 -0.36
N PRO A 127 -4.52 -1.12 0.82
CA PRO A 127 -3.81 -0.50 1.94
C PRO A 127 -2.40 -0.01 1.59
N GLY A 128 -1.66 -0.71 0.71
CA GLY A 128 -0.32 -0.29 0.30
C GLY A 128 -0.32 1.04 -0.46
N MET A 129 -1.27 1.21 -1.39
CA MET A 129 -1.42 2.45 -2.15
C MET A 129 -1.94 3.61 -1.29
N VAL A 130 -2.94 3.32 -0.44
CA VAL A 130 -3.58 4.30 0.45
C VAL A 130 -2.60 4.82 1.51
N ASN A 131 -1.90 3.92 2.22
CA ASN A 131 -0.94 4.31 3.27
C ASN A 131 0.25 5.10 2.70
N SER A 132 0.62 4.80 1.46
CA SER A 132 1.66 5.50 0.70
C SER A 132 1.18 6.80 0.08
N GLN A 133 -0.13 7.10 0.12
CA GLN A 133 -0.76 8.28 -0.45
C GLN A 133 -0.48 8.47 -1.95
N VAL A 134 -0.38 7.36 -2.71
CA VAL A 134 0.04 7.37 -4.12
C VAL A 134 -0.80 8.34 -4.96
N ALA A 135 -2.12 8.28 -4.84
CA ALA A 135 -3.04 9.12 -5.64
C ALA A 135 -2.89 10.62 -5.38
N ASN A 136 -2.41 11.02 -4.20
CA ASN A 136 -2.33 12.42 -3.76
C ASN A 136 -0.87 12.93 -3.72
N SER A 137 0.08 12.10 -4.13
CA SER A 137 1.50 12.41 -4.07
C SER A 137 1.96 13.12 -5.34
N VAL A 138 2.93 14.01 -5.20
CA VAL A 138 3.49 14.79 -6.32
C VAL A 138 4.07 13.87 -7.39
N GLU A 139 4.63 12.72 -7.02
CA GLU A 139 5.23 11.78 -7.98
C GLU A 139 4.24 11.19 -9.00
N PHE A 140 2.93 11.26 -8.71
CA PHE A 140 1.86 10.74 -9.54
C PHE A 140 0.90 11.84 -10.02
N SER A 141 1.33 13.10 -9.97
CA SER A 141 0.55 14.24 -10.47
C SER A 141 0.72 14.39 -11.99
N CYS A 142 -0.20 15.13 -12.62
CA CYS A 142 -0.06 15.47 -14.04
C CYS A 142 1.07 16.46 -14.28
N GLU A 143 1.23 17.44 -13.40
CA GLU A 143 2.34 18.39 -13.45
C GLU A 143 3.68 17.67 -13.45
N ARG A 144 3.86 16.65 -12.61
CA ARG A 144 5.11 15.89 -12.55
C ARG A 144 5.33 15.06 -13.81
N TYR A 145 4.28 14.47 -14.37
CA TYR A 145 4.37 13.75 -15.64
C TYR A 145 4.84 14.69 -16.76
N ASP A 146 4.21 15.86 -16.89
CA ASP A 146 4.55 16.86 -17.90
C ASP A 146 5.97 17.42 -17.70
N GLU A 147 6.38 17.68 -16.46
CA GLU A 147 7.73 18.14 -16.13
C GLU A 147 8.80 17.12 -16.55
N VAL A 148 8.59 15.84 -16.24
CA VAL A 148 9.54 14.77 -16.60
C VAL A 148 9.58 14.58 -18.11
N GLN A 149 8.42 14.57 -18.79
CA GLN A 149 8.36 14.50 -20.25
C GLN A 149 9.08 15.69 -20.89
N ALA A 150 8.83 16.92 -20.43
CA ALA A 150 9.52 18.09 -20.94
C ALA A 150 11.04 18.00 -20.73
N THR A 151 11.50 17.51 -19.59
CA THR A 151 12.92 17.38 -19.28
C THR A 151 13.61 16.28 -20.11
N CYS A 152 12.96 15.13 -20.28
CA CYS A 152 13.52 13.99 -20.98
C CYS A 152 13.42 14.09 -22.51
N CYS A 153 12.41 14.79 -23.00
CA CYS A 153 12.03 14.82 -24.41
C CYS A 153 12.33 16.16 -25.09
N SER A 154 12.92 17.11 -24.36
CA SER A 154 13.52 18.30 -24.97
C SER A 154 14.81 17.90 -25.71
N PRO A 155 14.96 18.28 -26.99
CA PRO A 155 16.14 17.96 -27.80
C PRO A 155 17.43 18.63 -27.33
#